data_AF-A0A7S3LYM9-F1
#
_entry.id   AF-A0A7S3LYM9-F1
#
_cell.length_a   1.000
_cell.length_b   1.000
_cell.length_c   1.000
_cell.angle_alpha   90.00
_cell.angle_beta   90.00
_cell.angle_gamma   90.00
#
_symmetry.space_group_name_H-M   'P 1'
#
loop_
_entity.id
_entity.type
_entity.pdbx_description
1 polymer ?
#
loop_
_entity_poly.entity_id
_entity_poly.type
_entity_poly.pdbx_seq_one_letter_code
_entity_poly.pdbx_strand_id
1 'polypeptide(L)'
;AIPTMKLTLDHIQVSDLQDTGSYLDKQDPKVVINIGKVFLQTERKKDAGVAAIFDDVLTADITEENYNSGVVFDVEVFNEGSFGGQKHVGRGTAPLKTLIT
;
A
#
# COMPACT_ATOMS: atom_id res chain seq x y z
N ALA A 1 29.08 -6.97 2.02
CA ALA A 1 27.78 -6.26 1.93
C ALA A 1 26.67 -7.29 2.05
N ILE A 2 25.56 -6.96 2.70
CA ILE A 2 24.38 -7.84 2.68
C ILE A 2 23.80 -7.78 1.27
N PRO A 3 23.62 -8.90 0.55
CA PRO A 3 23.00 -8.89 -0.76
C PRO A 3 21.59 -8.28 -0.72
N THR A 4 21.28 -7.45 -1.71
CA THR A 4 19.98 -6.81 -1.87
C THR A 4 19.39 -7.09 -3.24
N MET A 5 18.07 -7.07 -3.31
CA MET A 5 17.26 -7.10 -4.52
C MET A 5 16.40 -5.85 -4.56
N LYS A 6 16.14 -5.30 -5.75
CA LYS A 6 15.24 -4.17 -5.92
C LYS A 6 13.82 -4.67 -6.13
N LEU A 7 12.91 -4.34 -5.22
CA LEU A 7 11.48 -4.50 -5.40
C LEU A 7 10.91 -3.23 -6.04
N THR A 8 10.11 -3.41 -7.09
CA THR A 8 9.35 -2.34 -7.75
C THR A 8 7.88 -2.72 -7.73
N LEU A 9 7.03 -1.80 -7.28
CA LEU A 9 5.58 -1.92 -7.28
C LEU A 9 5.02 -0.83 -8.19
N ASP A 10 4.23 -1.24 -9.18
CA ASP A 10 3.56 -0.36 -10.13
C ASP A 10 2.10 -0.83 -10.33
N HIS A 11 1.32 -0.08 -11.12
CA HIS A 11 -0.09 -0.36 -11.41
C HIS A 11 -0.93 -0.64 -10.15
N ILE A 12 -0.68 0.14 -9.10
CA ILE A 12 -1.38 -0.01 -7.82
C ILE A 12 -2.82 0.47 -8.01
N GLN A 13 -3.78 -0.36 -7.63
CA GLN A 13 -5.20 -0.04 -7.70
C GLN A 13 -5.96 -0.65 -6.54
N VAL A 14 -7.06 0.01 -6.18
CA VAL A 14 -8.04 -0.46 -5.20
C VAL A 14 -9.43 -0.42 -5.84
N SER A 15 -10.25 -1.39 -5.52
CA SER A 15 -11.64 -1.46 -5.97
C SER A 15 -12.52 -1.98 -4.84
N ASP A 16 -13.82 -1.70 -4.94
CA ASP A 16 -14.85 -2.19 -4.03
C ASP A 16 -14.53 -1.95 -2.54
N LEU A 17 -13.87 -0.81 -2.25
CA LEU A 17 -13.59 -0.42 -0.88
C LEU A 17 -14.89 -0.19 -0.12
N GLN A 18 -14.92 -0.56 1.16
CA GLN A 18 -15.98 -0.11 2.04
C GLN A 18 -16.05 1.41 2.01
N ASP A 19 -17.21 1.97 1.69
CA ASP A 19 -17.38 3.42 1.69
C ASP A 19 -17.35 3.96 3.12
N THR A 20 -16.32 4.73 3.41
CA THR A 20 -16.16 5.40 4.71
C THR A 20 -16.29 6.91 4.62
N GLY A 21 -16.55 7.44 3.42
CA GLY A 21 -16.73 8.86 3.14
C GLY A 21 -18.18 9.32 3.36
N SER A 22 -18.48 10.50 2.84
CA SER A 22 -19.81 11.10 2.84
C SER A 22 -20.20 11.59 1.45
N TYR A 23 -21.46 11.96 1.27
CA TYR A 23 -21.96 12.46 -0.02
C TYR A 23 -21.23 13.72 -0.52
N LEU A 24 -20.74 14.58 0.38
CA LEU A 24 -20.07 15.84 0.05
C LEU A 24 -18.54 15.79 0.18
N ASP A 25 -18.00 14.70 0.73
CA ASP A 25 -16.58 14.48 0.99
C ASP A 25 -16.33 13.00 0.75
N LYS A 26 -16.04 12.66 -0.50
CA LYS A 26 -15.78 11.27 -0.88
C LYS A 26 -14.49 10.84 -0.21
N GLN A 27 -14.38 9.55 0.10
CA GLN A 27 -13.13 9.06 0.68
C GLN A 27 -11.95 9.29 -0.26
N ASP A 28 -10.78 9.50 0.35
CA ASP A 28 -9.50 9.83 -0.25
C ASP A 28 -8.54 8.64 -0.03
N PRO A 29 -8.57 7.59 -0.87
CA PRO A 29 -7.84 6.37 -0.62
C PRO A 29 -6.33 6.59 -0.71
N LYS A 30 -5.60 5.92 0.18
CA LYS A 30 -4.16 5.84 0.23
C LYS A 30 -3.74 4.41 0.56
N VAL A 31 -2.71 3.91 -0.12
CA VAL A 31 -2.17 2.57 0.14
C VAL A 31 -0.87 2.71 0.91
N VAL A 32 -0.75 1.92 1.98
CA VAL A 32 0.46 1.80 2.81
C VAL A 32 0.94 0.36 2.72
N ILE A 33 2.24 0.19 2.52
CA ILE A 33 2.88 -1.12 2.32
C ILE A 33 4.04 -1.25 3.30
N ASN A 34 3.95 -2.30 4.12
CA ASN A 34 4.95 -2.66 5.13
C ASN A 34 5.61 -3.98 4.73
N ILE A 35 6.95 -3.98 4.68
CA ILE A 35 7.76 -5.17 4.40
C ILE A 35 8.88 -5.24 5.45
N GLY A 36 8.56 -5.82 6.60
CA GLY A 36 9.47 -5.86 7.74
C GLY A 36 9.76 -4.45 8.26
N LYS A 37 10.94 -3.90 7.96
CA LYS A 37 11.35 -2.54 8.34
C LYS A 37 11.22 -1.51 7.20
N VAL A 38 10.84 -1.97 6.00
CA VAL A 38 10.64 -1.11 4.84
C VAL A 38 9.20 -0.60 4.85
N PHE A 39 9.04 0.70 4.70
CA PHE A 39 7.77 1.41 4.65
C PHE A 39 7.64 2.14 3.31
N LEU A 40 6.57 1.85 2.57
CA LEU A 40 6.23 2.52 1.32
C LEU A 40 4.77 2.99 1.39
N GLN A 41 4.45 4.07 0.68
CA GLN A 41 3.08 4.55 0.58
C GLN A 41 2.87 5.28 -0.74
N THR A 42 1.63 5.27 -1.23
CA THR A 42 1.20 6.15 -2.31
C THR A 42 0.85 7.53 -1.77
N GLU A 43 0.76 8.52 -2.66
CA GLU A 43 -0.05 9.71 -2.40
C GLU A 43 -1.54 9.34 -2.29
N ARG A 44 -2.32 10.15 -1.56
CA ARG A 44 -3.78 9.97 -1.51
C ARG A 44 -4.43 10.39 -2.82
N LYS A 45 -5.43 9.64 -3.28
CA LYS A 45 -6.27 10.03 -4.42
C LYS A 45 -7.51 10.76 -3.93
N LYS A 46 -7.56 12.08 -4.16
CA LYS A 46 -8.63 12.95 -3.68
C LYS A 46 -9.97 12.65 -4.35
N ASP A 47 -11.04 12.63 -3.56
CA ASP A 47 -12.43 12.43 -3.95
C ASP A 47 -12.67 11.17 -4.81
N ALA A 48 -11.82 10.15 -4.68
CA ALA A 48 -11.87 8.96 -5.53
C ALA A 48 -13.03 8.02 -5.18
N GLY A 49 -13.50 8.05 -3.92
CA GLY A 49 -14.57 7.16 -3.48
C GLY A 49 -14.08 5.73 -3.31
N VAL A 50 -14.86 4.74 -3.77
CA VAL A 50 -14.62 3.31 -3.47
C VAL A 50 -13.61 2.60 -4.37
N ALA A 51 -13.04 3.31 -5.35
CA ALA A 51 -12.02 2.77 -6.25
C ALA A 51 -11.02 3.86 -6.63
N ALA A 52 -9.75 3.48 -6.80
CA ALA A 52 -8.70 4.40 -7.23
C ALA A 52 -7.58 3.64 -7.96
N ILE A 53 -6.99 4.31 -8.95
CA ILE A 53 -5.76 3.89 -9.62
C ILE A 53 -4.68 4.90 -9.24
N PHE A 54 -3.51 4.39 -8.85
CA PHE A 54 -2.37 5.17 -8.41
C PHE A 54 -1.27 5.12 -9.48
N ASP A 55 -0.75 6.29 -9.84
CA ASP A 55 0.33 6.43 -10.83
C ASP A 55 1.72 6.28 -10.19
N ASP A 56 1.75 6.09 -8.87
CA ASP A 56 2.93 5.91 -8.05
C ASP A 56 3.70 4.64 -8.46
N VAL A 57 5.01 4.78 -8.63
CA VAL A 57 5.94 3.66 -8.75
C VAL A 57 6.78 3.62 -7.48
N LEU A 58 6.54 2.63 -6.63
CA LEU A 58 7.20 2.50 -5.34
C LEU A 58 8.37 1.52 -5.47
N THR A 59 9.54 1.88 -4.95
CA THR A 59 10.72 1.01 -5.00
C THR A 59 11.38 0.89 -3.64
N ALA A 60 11.91 -0.29 -3.34
CA ALA A 60 12.66 -0.55 -2.12
C ALA A 60 13.77 -1.57 -2.34
N ASP A 61 14.86 -1.40 -1.60
CA ASP A 61 15.89 -2.42 -1.48
C ASP A 61 15.47 -3.44 -0.41
N ILE A 62 15.34 -4.70 -0.83
CA ILE A 62 15.00 -5.83 0.02
C ILE A 62 16.27 -6.66 0.23
N THR A 63 16.63 -6.91 1.48
CA THR A 63 17.75 -7.82 1.79
C THR A 63 17.35 -9.26 1.49
N GLU A 64 18.33 -10.08 1.11
CA GLU A 64 18.12 -11.53 0.92
C GLU A 64 17.59 -12.20 2.21
N GLU A 65 17.97 -11.69 3.38
CA GLU A 65 17.43 -12.11 4.67
C GLU A 65 15.92 -11.83 4.76
N ASN A 66 15.45 -10.61 4.45
CA ASN A 66 14.03 -10.27 4.48
C ASN A 66 13.24 -11.19 3.53
N TYR A 67 13.79 -11.48 2.36
CA TYR A 67 13.14 -12.37 1.38
C TYR A 67 13.00 -13.82 1.89
N ASN A 68 14.01 -14.34 2.59
CA ASN A 68 14.06 -15.74 3.02
C ASN A 68 13.47 -16.02 4.40
N SER A 69 13.36 -15.01 5.27
CA SER A 69 12.97 -15.15 6.68
C SER A 69 11.45 -15.14 6.95
N GLY A 70 10.62 -15.25 5.91
CA GLY A 70 9.17 -15.27 6.08
C GLY A 70 8.56 -13.89 6.35
N VAL A 71 9.25 -12.80 5.98
CA VAL A 71 8.67 -11.45 6.00
C VAL A 71 7.40 -11.41 5.17
N VAL A 72 6.40 -10.74 5.73
CA VAL A 72 5.10 -10.55 5.11
C VAL A 72 5.10 -9.23 4.34
N PHE A 73 4.55 -9.26 3.14
CA PHE A 73 4.11 -8.09 2.41
C PHE A 73 2.73 -7.73 2.90
N ASP A 74 2.67 -6.67 3.70
CA ASP A 74 1.48 -6.22 4.40
C ASP A 74 0.98 -4.92 3.75
N VAL A 75 -0.25 -4.93 3.28
CA VAL A 75 -0.86 -3.83 2.55
C VAL A 75 -2.08 -3.35 3.33
N GLU A 76 -2.11 -2.07 3.63
CA GLU A 76 -3.23 -1.40 4.29
C GLU A 76 -3.76 -0.29 3.40
N VAL A 77 -5.07 -0.09 3.42
CA VAL A 77 -5.75 1.01 2.73
C VAL A 77 -6.37 1.92 3.77
N PHE A 78 -6.13 3.22 3.64
CA PHE A 78 -6.68 4.26 4.50
C PHE A 78 -7.48 5.25 3.66
N ASN A 79 -8.53 5.81 4.26
CA ASN A 79 -9.13 7.06 3.83
C ASN A 79 -8.43 8.21 4.58
N GLU A 80 -7.74 9.08 3.84
CA GLU A 80 -6.97 10.20 4.42
C GLU A 80 -7.68 11.53 4.22
N GLY A 81 -8.32 12.03 5.29
CA GLY A 81 -9.05 13.29 5.26
C GLY A 81 -8.14 14.51 5.09
N SER A 82 -8.76 15.65 4.75
CA SER A 82 -8.07 16.91 4.41
C SER A 82 -7.14 17.48 5.48
N PHE A 83 -7.31 17.10 6.75
CA PHE A 83 -6.46 17.53 7.88
C PHE A 83 -5.48 16.44 8.35
N GLY A 84 -5.23 15.41 7.54
CA GLY A 84 -4.28 14.33 7.85
C GLY A 84 -4.83 13.24 8.77
N GLY A 85 -6.12 13.30 9.12
CA GLY A 85 -6.79 12.21 9.83
C GLY A 85 -6.93 10.99 8.92
N GLN A 86 -6.58 9.80 9.42
CA GLN A 86 -6.63 8.56 8.66
C GLN A 86 -7.63 7.59 9.27
N LYS A 87 -8.49 7.02 8.44
CA LYS A 87 -9.41 5.94 8.81
C LYS A 87 -9.02 4.69 8.04
N HIS A 88 -8.71 3.62 8.76
CA HIS A 88 -8.39 2.32 8.15
C HIS A 88 -9.63 1.76 7.43
N VAL A 89 -9.44 1.33 6.18
CA VAL A 89 -10.50 0.81 5.30
C VAL A 89 -10.35 -0.70 5.09
N GLY A 90 -9.13 -1.20 4.93
CA GLY A 90 -8.89 -2.61 4.67
C GLY A 90 -7.42 -2.99 4.76
N ARG A 91 -7.17 -4.29 4.89
CA ARG A 91 -5.82 -4.86 4.99
C ARG A 91 -5.74 -6.20 4.29
N GLY A 92 -4.61 -6.46 3.64
CA GLY A 92 -4.28 -7.73 3.02
C GLY A 92 -2.82 -8.08 3.24
N THR A 93 -2.53 -9.36 3.40
CA THR A 93 -1.17 -9.84 3.66
C THR A 93 -0.84 -11.03 2.77
N ALA A 94 0.39 -11.08 2.27
CA ALA A 94 0.95 -12.25 1.60
C ALA A 94 2.40 -12.47 2.03
N PRO A 95 2.91 -13.71 2.04
CA PRO A 95 4.35 -13.92 2.21
C PRO A 95 5.12 -13.20 1.08
N LEU A 96 6.17 -12.46 1.40
CA LEU A 96 6.94 -11.72 0.38
C LEU A 96 7.45 -12.65 -0.74
N LYS A 97 7.80 -13.89 -0.37
CA LYS A 97 8.29 -14.93 -1.28
C LYS A 97 7.27 -15.37 -2.33
N THR A 98 5.96 -15.17 -2.11
CA THR A 98 4.93 -15.55 -3.09
C THR A 98 4.67 -14.46 -4.14
N LEU A 99 5.27 -13.28 -4.00
CA LEU A 99 5.01 -12.14 -4.88
C LEU A 99 5.94 -12.05 -6.09
N ILE A 100 6.99 -12.88 -6.13
CA ILE A 100 7.92 -12.93 -7.24
C ILE A 100 7.52 -14.13 -8.12
N THR A 101 7.20 -13.84 -9.38
CA THR A 101 7.00 -14.82 -10.46
C THR A 101 8.20 -14.83 -11.39
#